data_AF-A0A1F3W6V5-F1
#
_entry.id   AF-A0A1F3W6V5-F1
#
_cell.length_a   1.000
_cell.length_b   1.000
_cell.length_c   1.000
_cell.angle_alpha   90.00
_cell.angle_beta   90.00
_cell.angle_gamma   90.00
#
_symmetry.space_group_name_H-M   'P 1'
#
loop_
_entity.id
_entity.type
_entity.pdbx_description
1 polymer ?
#
loop_
_entity_poly.entity_id
_entity_poly.type
_entity_poly.pdbx_seq_one_letter_code
_entity_poly.pdbx_strand_id
1 'polypeptide(L)'
;MIKDLNSHKIKLMKNYVLLFIVGLVLTSCGTKIAYTDAIRDEFGLESEQMVKKVQFYTSATIILEKNKESGNQGTDSDGKLVTSSNKEQDRIIIPIGTKCVFDAYGPNGELVLRFEVGAGKVITFAQRPGTTSGKYYLVADWNSGRSGGVLKYGNETYTATTTSGTAYLEVIRKRLQKTKRKDRVVHGMKV
;
A
#
# COMPACT_ATOMS: atom_id res chain seq x y z
N MET A 1 59.69 23.53 -14.84
CA MET A 1 59.09 22.89 -13.65
C MET A 1 57.68 23.39 -13.27
N ILE A 2 57.21 24.56 -13.75
CA ILE A 2 55.88 25.11 -13.36
C ILE A 2 54.73 24.65 -14.30
N LYS A 3 55.01 24.20 -15.53
CA LYS A 3 53.97 23.78 -16.51
C LYS A 3 53.34 22.40 -16.23
N ASP A 4 54.08 21.47 -15.59
CA ASP A 4 53.60 20.10 -15.36
C ASP A 4 52.63 19.97 -14.16
N LEU A 5 52.73 20.87 -13.18
CA LEU A 5 51.88 20.84 -11.98
C LEU A 5 50.42 21.20 -12.30
N ASN A 6 50.18 22.04 -13.31
CA ASN A 6 48.84 22.42 -13.76
C ASN A 6 48.16 21.32 -14.59
N SER A 7 48.91 20.60 -15.43
CA SER A 7 48.37 19.53 -16.27
C SER A 7 47.77 18.37 -15.47
N HIS A 8 48.45 17.97 -14.38
CA HIS A 8 47.97 16.90 -13.49
C HIS A 8 46.72 17.30 -12.69
N LYS A 9 46.63 18.55 -12.20
CA LYS A 9 45.44 19.05 -11.50
C LYS A 9 44.21 19.11 -12.41
N ILE A 10 44.39 19.52 -13.66
CA ILE A 10 43.32 19.58 -14.67
C ILE A 10 42.82 18.16 -15.03
N LYS A 11 43.72 17.17 -15.14
CA LYS A 11 43.36 15.76 -15.37
C LYS A 11 42.59 15.16 -14.18
N LEU A 12 43.00 15.44 -12.94
CA LEU A 12 42.27 15.02 -11.75
C LEU A 12 40.87 15.66 -11.69
N MET A 13 40.76 16.98 -11.86
CA MET A 13 39.46 17.68 -11.88
C MET A 13 38.53 17.16 -12.98
N LYS A 14 39.04 16.86 -14.17
CA LYS A 14 38.24 16.34 -15.29
C LYS A 14 37.69 14.93 -15.01
N ASN A 15 38.42 14.08 -14.29
CA ASN A 15 37.93 12.77 -13.85
C ASN A 15 36.91 12.87 -12.71
N TYR A 16 37.07 13.81 -11.77
CA TYR A 16 36.08 14.04 -10.71
C TYR A 16 34.79 14.69 -11.23
N VAL A 17 34.88 15.58 -12.22
CA VAL A 17 33.71 16.15 -12.91
C VAL A 17 32.93 15.07 -13.67
N LEU A 18 33.63 14.10 -14.29
CA LEU A 18 32.98 12.98 -14.97
C LEU A 18 32.25 12.04 -13.97
N LEU A 19 32.83 11.81 -12.78
CA LEU A 19 32.19 11.06 -11.69
C LEU A 19 30.99 11.79 -11.07
N PHE A 20 31.03 13.12 -11.00
CA PHE A 20 29.92 13.93 -10.46
C PHE A 20 28.71 13.97 -11.41
N ILE A 21 28.93 13.90 -12.73
CA ILE A 21 27.86 13.88 -13.74
C ILE A 21 27.13 12.52 -13.78
N VAL A 22 27.81 11.40 -13.48
CA VAL A 22 27.18 10.07 -13.41
C VAL A 22 26.35 9.87 -12.13
N GLY A 23 26.61 10.64 -11.06
CA GLY A 23 25.82 10.60 -9.82
C GLY A 23 24.45 11.28 -9.89
N LEU A 24 24.16 11.99 -10.98
CA LEU A 24 22.93 12.79 -11.16
C LEU A 24 21.85 12.06 -11.96
N VAL A 25 21.84 10.72 -11.93
CA VAL A 25 20.73 9.91 -12.45
C VAL A 25 19.53 10.06 -11.52
N LEU A 26 18.81 11.17 -11.74
CA LEU A 26 17.39 11.42 -11.51
C LEU A 26 16.67 10.29 -10.77
N THR A 27 16.69 10.33 -9.44
CA THR A 27 15.74 9.59 -8.61
C THR A 27 14.34 10.18 -8.84
N SER A 28 13.68 9.77 -9.93
CA SER A 28 12.23 9.94 -10.09
C SER A 28 11.55 8.96 -9.12
N CYS A 29 11.62 9.29 -7.83
CA CYS A 29 10.92 8.56 -6.79
C CYS A 29 9.43 8.86 -6.97
N GLY A 30 8.67 7.85 -7.42
CA GLY A 30 7.22 7.99 -7.49
C GLY A 30 6.65 8.21 -6.09
N THR A 31 5.70 9.12 -5.95
CA THR A 31 5.08 9.44 -4.66
C THR A 31 3.91 8.50 -4.40
N LYS A 32 3.85 7.90 -3.20
CA LYS A 32 2.63 7.21 -2.76
C LYS A 32 1.53 8.23 -2.52
N ILE A 33 0.36 7.98 -3.09
CA ILE A 33 -0.84 8.79 -2.91
C ILE A 33 -2.02 7.86 -2.64
N ALA A 34 -3.06 8.35 -1.98
CA ALA A 34 -4.28 7.58 -1.79
C ALA A 34 -4.92 7.24 -3.15
N TYR A 35 -5.40 6.02 -3.28
CA TYR A 35 -6.25 5.63 -4.40
C TYR A 35 -7.67 6.16 -4.16
N THR A 36 -8.19 6.88 -5.15
CA THR A 36 -9.53 7.50 -5.14
C THR A 36 -10.12 7.42 -6.55
N ASP A 37 -11.41 7.71 -6.70
CA ASP A 37 -12.04 7.77 -8.03
C ASP A 37 -11.40 8.83 -8.93
N ALA A 38 -11.01 9.99 -8.38
CA ALA A 38 -10.30 10.99 -9.15
C ALA A 38 -8.97 10.45 -9.72
N ILE A 39 -8.23 9.64 -8.95
CA ILE A 39 -7.02 8.98 -9.43
C ILE A 39 -7.35 7.86 -10.43
N ARG A 40 -8.42 7.09 -10.19
CA ARG A 40 -8.88 6.08 -11.15
C ARG A 40 -9.19 6.72 -12.50
N ASP A 41 -9.94 7.81 -12.51
CA ASP A 41 -10.39 8.51 -13.71
C ASP A 41 -9.21 9.24 -14.40
N GLU A 42 -8.33 9.92 -13.64
CA GLU A 42 -7.11 10.58 -14.16
C GLU A 42 -6.22 9.60 -14.94
N PHE A 43 -6.15 8.34 -14.50
CA PHE A 43 -5.30 7.30 -15.08
C PHE A 43 -6.05 6.31 -16.00
N GLY A 44 -7.35 6.53 -16.28
CA GLY A 44 -8.14 5.68 -17.18
C GLY A 44 -8.28 4.23 -16.69
N LEU A 45 -8.44 4.05 -15.38
CA LEU A 45 -8.52 2.74 -14.71
C LEU A 45 -9.96 2.21 -14.63
N GLU A 46 -10.78 2.49 -15.63
CA GLU A 46 -12.21 2.15 -15.64
C GLU A 46 -12.50 0.66 -15.90
N SER A 47 -11.58 -0.03 -16.57
CA SER A 47 -11.72 -1.47 -16.85
C SER A 47 -10.92 -2.32 -15.87
N GLU A 48 -11.47 -3.47 -15.52
CA GLU A 48 -10.81 -4.47 -14.66
C GLU A 48 -9.41 -4.84 -15.16
N GLN A 49 -9.24 -4.94 -16.48
CA GLN A 49 -7.95 -5.26 -17.12
C GLN A 49 -6.89 -4.21 -16.85
N MET A 50 -7.28 -2.94 -16.70
CA MET A 50 -6.37 -1.84 -16.37
C MET A 50 -6.06 -1.83 -14.88
N VAL A 51 -7.07 -2.04 -14.01
CA VAL A 51 -6.88 -2.12 -12.56
C VAL A 51 -5.97 -3.28 -12.16
N LYS A 52 -6.06 -4.43 -12.84
CA LYS A 52 -5.16 -5.58 -12.64
C LYS A 52 -3.67 -5.27 -12.83
N LYS A 53 -3.34 -4.20 -13.57
CA LYS A 53 -1.95 -3.76 -13.79
C LYS A 53 -1.44 -2.84 -12.68
N VAL A 54 -2.31 -2.40 -11.77
CA VAL A 54 -1.98 -1.48 -10.68
C VAL A 54 -1.39 -2.24 -9.50
N GLN A 55 -0.24 -1.77 -9.02
CA GLN A 55 0.31 -2.20 -7.74
C GLN A 55 -0.26 -1.32 -6.63
N PHE A 56 -1.05 -1.91 -5.74
CA PHE A 56 -1.58 -1.24 -4.55
C PHE A 56 -0.67 -1.44 -3.35
N TYR A 57 -0.84 -0.55 -2.37
CA TYR A 57 -0.13 -0.55 -1.09
C TYR A 57 -1.09 -0.21 0.05
N THR A 58 -0.79 -0.68 1.26
CA THR A 58 -1.50 -0.26 2.48
C THR A 58 -0.90 1.03 3.05
N SER A 59 -1.74 1.98 3.48
CA SER A 59 -1.30 3.21 4.13
C SER A 59 -0.95 3.04 5.62
N ALA A 60 -1.34 1.93 6.23
CA ALA A 60 -1.12 1.62 7.64
C ALA A 60 -1.01 0.10 7.84
N THR A 61 -0.47 -0.31 8.98
CA THR A 61 -0.42 -1.73 9.36
C THR A 61 -1.83 -2.25 9.65
N ILE A 62 -2.17 -3.41 9.08
CA ILE A 62 -3.39 -4.16 9.37
C ILE A 62 -3.01 -5.34 10.26
N ILE A 63 -3.72 -5.52 11.37
CA ILE A 63 -3.52 -6.61 12.33
C ILE A 63 -4.85 -7.35 12.43
N LEU A 64 -4.84 -8.62 12.07
CA LEU A 64 -5.97 -9.53 12.19
C LEU A 64 -5.68 -10.52 13.32
N GLU A 65 -6.61 -10.66 14.25
CA GLU A 65 -6.48 -11.52 15.42
C GLU A 65 -7.62 -12.53 15.46
N LYS A 66 -7.29 -13.78 15.77
CA LYS A 66 -8.24 -14.84 16.05
C LYS A 66 -7.84 -15.46 17.37
N ASN A 67 -8.68 -15.27 18.39
CA ASN A 67 -8.50 -15.91 19.68
C ASN A 67 -9.21 -17.27 19.65
N LYS A 68 -8.50 -18.34 20.00
CA LYS A 68 -9.10 -19.61 20.41
C LYS A 68 -8.97 -19.70 21.91
N GLU A 69 -10.10 -19.59 22.61
CA GLU A 69 -10.16 -19.90 24.04
C GLU A 69 -10.60 -21.35 24.17
N SER A 70 -9.73 -22.18 24.73
CA SER A 70 -10.08 -23.55 25.15
C SER A 70 -9.81 -23.67 26.63
N GLY A 71 -10.79 -24.14 27.38
CA GLY A 71 -10.65 -24.43 28.79
C GLY A 71 -11.43 -25.68 29.15
N ASN A 72 -10.81 -26.55 29.94
CA ASN A 72 -11.47 -27.69 30.56
C ASN A 72 -11.56 -27.44 32.05
N GLN A 73 -12.75 -27.69 32.60
CA GLN A 73 -12.98 -27.81 34.02
C GLN A 73 -13.04 -29.29 34.35
N GLY A 74 -12.28 -29.71 35.34
CA GLY A 74 -12.24 -31.11 35.73
C GLY A 74 -11.77 -31.28 37.17
N THR A 75 -11.75 -32.53 37.58
CA THR A 75 -11.24 -32.94 38.88
C THR A 75 -9.99 -33.76 38.64
N ASP A 76 -8.88 -33.41 39.29
CA ASP A 76 -7.66 -34.22 39.22
C ASP A 76 -7.81 -35.54 40.00
N SER A 77 -6.78 -36.39 39.95
CA SER A 77 -6.76 -37.69 40.64
C SER A 77 -6.93 -37.59 42.16
N ASP A 78 -6.75 -36.40 42.74
CA ASP A 78 -6.82 -36.14 44.18
C ASP A 78 -8.15 -35.47 44.58
N GLY A 79 -9.11 -35.34 43.65
CA GLY A 79 -10.40 -34.73 43.94
C GLY A 79 -10.37 -33.20 43.92
N LYS A 80 -9.27 -32.56 43.49
CA LYS A 80 -9.17 -31.11 43.44
C LYS A 80 -9.75 -30.57 42.15
N LEU A 81 -10.50 -29.48 42.26
CA LEU A 81 -10.99 -28.76 41.09
C LEU A 81 -9.81 -28.07 40.40
N VAL A 82 -9.55 -28.46 39.16
CA VAL A 82 -8.54 -27.86 38.30
C VAL A 82 -9.22 -27.18 37.13
N THR A 83 -8.87 -25.91 36.93
CA THR A 83 -9.22 -25.14 35.73
C THR A 83 -7.95 -24.92 34.94
N SER A 84 -7.91 -25.41 33.70
CA SER A 84 -6.86 -25.08 32.75
C SER A 84 -7.46 -24.16 31.70
N SER A 85 -6.87 -22.97 31.54
CA SER A 85 -7.15 -22.08 30.41
C SER A 85 -5.95 -22.09 29.49
N ASN A 86 -6.17 -22.39 28.21
CA ASN A 86 -5.17 -22.21 27.17
C ASN A 86 -5.69 -21.16 26.19
N LYS A 87 -4.91 -20.08 26.02
CA LYS A 87 -5.23 -19.00 25.10
C LYS A 87 -4.25 -19.07 23.93
N GLU A 88 -4.73 -19.58 22.81
CA GLU A 88 -3.98 -19.56 21.55
C GLU A 88 -4.46 -18.36 20.73
N GLN A 89 -3.53 -17.46 20.39
CA GLN A 89 -3.82 -16.26 19.62
C GLN A 89 -3.14 -16.37 18.24
N ASP A 90 -3.94 -16.64 17.22
CA ASP A 90 -3.49 -16.59 15.83
C ASP A 90 -3.53 -15.13 15.36
N ARG A 91 -2.37 -14.58 14.94
CA ARG A 91 -2.25 -13.20 14.50
C ARG A 91 -1.61 -13.08 13.13
N ILE A 92 -2.26 -12.34 12.23
CA ILE A 92 -1.74 -11.96 10.92
C ILE A 92 -1.40 -10.47 10.97
N ILE A 93 -0.18 -10.12 10.56
CA ILE A 93 0.31 -8.74 10.51
C ILE A 93 0.63 -8.42 9.06
N ILE A 94 -0.07 -7.44 8.48
CA ILE A 94 0.20 -6.89 7.16
C ILE A 94 0.81 -5.50 7.39
N PRO A 95 2.15 -5.34 7.29
CA PRO A 95 2.81 -4.07 7.55
C PRO A 95 2.32 -2.91 6.68
N ILE A 96 2.53 -1.69 7.13
CA ILE A 96 2.38 -0.48 6.29
C ILE A 96 3.21 -0.61 5.00
N GLY A 97 2.62 -0.20 3.89
CA GLY A 97 3.25 -0.25 2.57
C GLY A 97 3.37 -1.65 1.99
N THR A 98 2.61 -2.63 2.51
CA THR A 98 2.57 -3.98 1.93
C THR A 98 1.94 -3.92 0.56
N LYS A 99 2.59 -4.54 -0.42
CA LYS A 99 2.10 -4.69 -1.79
C LYS A 99 0.89 -5.62 -1.81
N CYS A 100 -0.17 -5.21 -2.49
CA CYS A 100 -1.32 -6.07 -2.79
C CYS A 100 -1.79 -5.88 -4.24
N VAL A 101 -2.49 -6.88 -4.75
CA VAL A 101 -2.96 -6.91 -6.14
C VAL A 101 -4.48 -7.00 -6.20
N PHE A 102 -5.05 -6.41 -7.24
CA PHE A 102 -6.48 -6.53 -7.51
C PHE A 102 -6.86 -7.98 -7.79
N ASP A 103 -7.88 -8.46 -7.08
CA ASP A 103 -8.46 -9.79 -7.25
C ASP A 103 -9.78 -9.71 -8.02
N ALA A 104 -10.72 -8.91 -7.53
CA ALA A 104 -12.05 -8.73 -8.10
C ALA A 104 -12.70 -7.42 -7.62
N TYR A 105 -13.82 -7.07 -8.24
CA TYR A 105 -14.74 -6.09 -7.68
C TYR A 105 -15.75 -6.78 -6.75
N GLY A 106 -16.10 -6.08 -5.67
CA GLY A 106 -17.28 -6.39 -4.88
C GLY A 106 -18.57 -5.96 -5.60
N PRO A 107 -19.74 -6.36 -5.07
CA PRO A 107 -21.03 -6.12 -5.71
C PRO A 107 -21.38 -4.64 -5.91
N ASN A 108 -20.79 -3.74 -5.13
CA ASN A 108 -21.03 -2.29 -5.21
C ASN A 108 -19.79 -1.51 -5.65
N GLY A 109 -18.85 -2.17 -6.33
CA GLY A 109 -17.60 -1.54 -6.80
C GLY A 109 -16.52 -1.43 -5.73
N GLU A 110 -16.63 -2.18 -4.64
CA GLU A 110 -15.54 -2.36 -3.68
C GLU A 110 -14.33 -3.01 -4.38
N LEU A 111 -13.13 -2.71 -3.91
CA LEU A 111 -11.92 -3.37 -4.42
C LEU A 111 -11.60 -4.55 -3.50
N VAL A 112 -11.51 -5.76 -4.06
CA VAL A 112 -11.05 -6.96 -3.34
C VAL A 112 -9.57 -7.16 -3.67
N LEU A 113 -8.71 -7.09 -2.65
CA LEU A 113 -7.25 -7.07 -2.82
C LEU A 113 -6.62 -8.29 -2.17
N ARG A 114 -5.71 -8.95 -2.89
CA ARG A 114 -4.95 -10.10 -2.42
C ARG A 114 -3.58 -9.70 -1.90
N PHE A 115 -3.22 -10.20 -0.71
CA PHE A 115 -1.98 -9.86 -0.01
C PHE A 115 -0.94 -10.99 -0.03
N GLU A 116 -1.39 -12.22 -0.18
CA GLU A 116 -0.54 -13.41 -0.25
C GLU A 116 -1.19 -14.50 -1.13
N VAL A 117 -0.44 -15.56 -1.40
CA VAL A 117 -0.93 -16.72 -2.15
C VAL A 117 -1.95 -17.50 -1.32
N GLY A 118 -2.91 -18.14 -2.00
CA GLY A 118 -3.93 -18.99 -1.36
C GLY A 118 -5.36 -18.47 -1.53
N ALA A 119 -6.31 -19.39 -1.63
CA ALA A 119 -7.71 -19.05 -1.85
C ALA A 119 -8.27 -18.17 -0.72
N GLY A 120 -9.04 -17.14 -1.09
CA GLY A 120 -9.71 -16.26 -0.12
C GLY A 120 -8.80 -15.37 0.73
N LYS A 121 -7.48 -15.36 0.51
CA LYS A 121 -6.50 -14.49 1.21
C LYS A 121 -6.56 -13.05 0.70
N VAL A 122 -7.75 -12.47 0.82
CA VAL A 122 -8.12 -11.16 0.29
C VAL A 122 -8.74 -10.29 1.38
N ILE A 123 -8.66 -8.96 1.21
CA ILE A 123 -9.34 -7.97 2.05
C ILE A 123 -10.07 -7.00 1.11
N THR A 124 -11.31 -6.69 1.45
CA THR A 124 -12.15 -5.74 0.71
C THR A 124 -11.89 -4.31 1.19
N PHE A 125 -11.83 -3.37 0.26
CA PHE A 125 -11.69 -1.94 0.52
C PHE A 125 -12.77 -1.15 -0.20
N ALA A 126 -13.36 -0.17 0.49
CA ALA A 126 -14.44 0.65 -0.05
C ALA A 126 -14.36 2.09 0.48
N GLN A 127 -14.98 3.01 -0.24
CA GLN A 127 -15.18 4.37 0.25
C GLN A 127 -16.17 4.37 1.42
N ARG A 128 -15.92 5.25 2.39
CA ARG A 128 -16.85 5.42 3.51
C ARG A 128 -17.96 6.40 3.14
N PRO A 129 -19.25 6.02 3.32
CA PRO A 129 -20.37 6.93 3.13
C PRO A 129 -20.20 8.22 3.93
N GLY A 130 -20.55 9.36 3.34
CA GLY A 130 -20.51 10.66 4.02
C GLY A 130 -19.11 11.24 4.26
N THR A 131 -18.05 10.62 3.73
CA THR A 131 -16.69 11.17 3.82
C THR A 131 -16.26 11.83 2.50
N THR A 132 -15.59 12.98 2.58
CA THR A 132 -15.10 13.72 1.41
C THR A 132 -13.71 13.27 0.94
N SER A 133 -13.08 12.32 1.65
CA SER A 133 -11.70 11.93 1.36
C SER A 133 -11.57 11.12 0.07
N GLY A 134 -12.65 10.45 -0.37
CA GLY A 134 -12.67 9.56 -1.53
C GLY A 134 -11.76 8.32 -1.41
N LYS A 135 -11.18 8.09 -0.23
CA LYS A 135 -10.21 7.01 0.01
C LYS A 135 -10.93 5.68 0.21
N TYR A 136 -10.32 4.61 -0.27
CA TYR A 136 -10.78 3.24 -0.09
C TYR A 136 -10.19 2.65 1.19
N TYR A 137 -11.03 2.47 2.22
CA TYR A 137 -10.65 1.95 3.53
C TYR A 137 -11.00 0.47 3.68
N LEU A 138 -10.30 -0.23 4.58
CA LEU A 138 -10.60 -1.61 4.94
C LEU A 138 -12.07 -1.78 5.35
N VAL A 139 -12.75 -2.73 4.70
CA VAL A 139 -14.12 -3.14 5.00
C VAL A 139 -14.10 -4.30 5.99
N ALA A 140 -14.83 -4.12 7.08
CA ALA A 140 -15.09 -5.11 8.10
C ALA A 140 -16.42 -4.76 8.78
N ASP A 141 -16.97 -5.70 9.55
CA ASP A 141 -18.08 -5.41 10.45
C ASP A 141 -17.55 -4.71 11.70
N TRP A 142 -17.66 -3.37 11.71
CA TRP A 142 -17.22 -2.52 12.82
C TRP A 142 -18.28 -2.33 13.91
N ASN A 143 -19.41 -3.05 13.87
CA ASN A 143 -20.49 -2.89 14.84
C ASN A 143 -20.10 -3.31 16.26
N SER A 144 -19.01 -4.08 16.42
CA SER A 144 -18.47 -4.47 17.72
C SER A 144 -17.69 -3.35 18.45
N GLY A 145 -17.67 -2.14 17.89
CA GLY A 145 -17.14 -0.94 18.54
C GLY A 145 -15.66 -1.08 18.95
N ARG A 146 -15.40 -1.14 20.27
CA ARG A 146 -14.04 -1.19 20.83
C ARG A 146 -13.30 -2.50 20.54
N SER A 147 -14.01 -3.56 20.18
CA SER A 147 -13.43 -4.89 19.94
C SER A 147 -12.76 -5.04 18.58
N GLY A 148 -12.85 -4.03 17.70
CA GLY A 148 -12.34 -4.10 16.33
C GLY A 148 -13.41 -4.48 15.31
N GLY A 149 -12.98 -4.77 14.09
CA GLY A 149 -13.86 -5.07 12.95
C GLY A 149 -13.75 -6.52 12.50
N VAL A 150 -14.87 -7.23 12.34
CA VAL A 150 -14.86 -8.64 11.96
C VAL A 150 -14.82 -8.81 10.43
N LEU A 151 -13.93 -9.67 9.92
CA LEU A 151 -13.84 -9.99 8.49
C LEU A 151 -13.39 -11.44 8.25
N LYS A 152 -13.60 -11.92 7.03
CA LYS A 152 -13.07 -13.22 6.57
C LYS A 152 -11.71 -13.04 5.89
N TYR A 153 -10.77 -13.93 6.18
CA TYR A 153 -9.47 -13.97 5.54
C TYR A 153 -9.02 -15.43 5.32
N GLY A 154 -9.07 -15.88 4.08
CA GLY A 154 -9.06 -17.30 3.73
C GLY A 154 -10.38 -17.96 4.13
N ASN A 155 -10.31 -19.12 4.78
CA ASN A 155 -11.48 -19.86 5.26
C ASN A 155 -11.87 -19.50 6.70
N GLU A 156 -11.22 -18.49 7.28
CA GLU A 156 -11.28 -18.20 8.70
C GLU A 156 -11.78 -16.78 8.95
N THR A 157 -12.48 -16.61 10.08
CA THR A 157 -12.93 -15.29 10.55
C THR A 157 -11.90 -14.73 11.51
N TYR A 158 -11.53 -13.47 11.29
CA TYR A 158 -10.62 -12.71 12.15
C TYR A 158 -11.26 -11.40 12.59
N THR A 159 -10.73 -10.85 13.68
CA THR A 159 -11.01 -9.50 14.14
C THR A 159 -9.84 -8.59 13.77
N ALA A 160 -10.08 -7.63 12.89
CA ALA A 160 -9.16 -6.54 12.62
C ALA A 160 -9.14 -5.56 13.78
N THR A 161 -7.97 -5.18 14.27
CA THR A 161 -7.87 -4.21 15.37
C THR A 161 -8.45 -2.85 14.98
N THR A 162 -8.89 -2.05 15.94
CA THR A 162 -9.44 -0.71 15.70
C THR A 162 -8.49 0.20 14.89
N THR A 163 -7.18 0.09 15.11
CA THR A 163 -6.17 0.84 14.36
C THR A 163 -6.09 0.42 12.88
N SER A 164 -6.36 -0.86 12.59
CA SER A 164 -6.43 -1.39 11.22
C SER A 164 -7.54 -0.73 10.41
N GLY A 165 -8.59 -0.24 11.07
CA GLY A 165 -9.66 0.54 10.44
C GLY A 165 -9.19 1.86 9.83
N THR A 166 -7.99 2.35 10.14
CA THR A 166 -7.44 3.56 9.49
C THR A 166 -6.73 3.28 8.17
N ALA A 167 -6.45 2.00 7.86
CA ALA A 167 -5.76 1.61 6.64
C ALA A 167 -6.62 1.90 5.40
N TYR A 168 -6.02 2.59 4.43
CA TYR A 168 -6.57 2.84 3.11
C TYR A 168 -5.57 2.43 2.01
N LEU A 169 -6.07 2.32 0.78
CA LEU A 169 -5.26 1.96 -0.37
C LEU A 169 -4.44 3.14 -0.90
N GLU A 170 -3.20 2.85 -1.25
CA GLU A 170 -2.28 3.77 -1.91
C GLU A 170 -1.79 3.19 -3.24
N VAL A 171 -1.41 4.10 -4.15
CA VAL A 171 -0.73 3.78 -5.41
C VAL A 171 0.47 4.69 -5.59
N ILE A 172 1.45 4.26 -6.40
CA ILE A 172 2.60 5.09 -6.74
C ILE A 172 2.28 5.94 -7.97
N ARG A 173 2.23 7.26 -7.79
CA ARG A 173 2.15 8.22 -8.89
C ARG A 173 3.55 8.62 -9.34
N LYS A 174 3.88 8.32 -10.59
CA LYS A 174 5.08 8.85 -11.26
C LYS A 174 4.68 10.02 -12.16
N ARG A 175 5.25 11.20 -11.93
CA ARG A 175 5.13 12.33 -12.87
C ARG A 175 6.04 12.07 -14.07
N LEU A 176 5.49 11.47 -15.13
CA LEU A 176 6.15 11.45 -16.43
C LEU A 176 5.89 12.80 -17.11
N GLN A 177 6.78 13.76 -16.94
CA GLN A 177 6.77 15.01 -17.71
C GLN A 177 7.14 14.69 -19.16
N LYS A 178 6.19 14.20 -19.96
CA LYS A 178 6.33 14.16 -21.42
C LYS A 178 5.85 15.49 -21.99
N THR A 179 6.70 16.50 -21.92
CA THR A 179 6.45 17.79 -22.58
C THR A 179 6.61 17.63 -24.09
N LYS A 180 5.51 17.36 -24.81
CA LYS A 180 5.48 17.44 -26.28
C LYS A 180 5.23 18.90 -26.65
N ARG A 181 6.29 19.71 -26.77
CA ARG A 181 6.20 21.10 -27.25
C ARG A 181 6.41 21.14 -28.76
N LYS A 182 5.49 21.79 -29.47
CA LYS A 182 5.67 22.21 -30.86
C LYS A 182 5.83 23.71 -30.85
N ASP A 183 7.04 24.15 -30.57
CA ASP A 183 7.35 25.57 -30.50
C ASP A 183 7.40 26.15 -31.93
N ARG A 184 6.74 27.28 -32.14
CA ARG A 184 6.86 28.06 -33.38
C ARG A 184 7.19 29.49 -33.00
N VAL A 185 8.37 29.93 -33.42
CA VAL A 185 8.80 31.33 -33.31
C VAL A 185 8.29 32.08 -34.54
N VAL A 186 7.57 33.18 -34.33
CA VAL A 186 7.10 34.08 -35.39
C VAL A 186 7.72 35.45 -35.20
N HIS A 187 8.18 36.07 -36.29
CA HIS A 187 9.04 37.28 -36.26
C HIS A 187 8.29 38.57 -36.61
N GLY A 188 6.95 38.55 -36.56
CA GLY A 188 6.11 39.68 -36.96
C GLY A 188 6.09 39.92 -38.48
N MET A 189 5.23 40.83 -38.93
CA MET A 189 5.18 41.30 -40.31
C MET A 189 5.49 42.79 -40.35
N LYS A 190 6.24 43.21 -41.37
CA LYS A 190 6.58 44.61 -41.59
C LYS A 190 5.46 45.31 -42.37
N VAL A 191 5.23 46.58 -42.05
CA VAL A 191 4.41 47.50 -42.87
C VAL A 191 5.24 48.02 -44.03
#